data_AF-A0A1G7NZC8-F1
#
_entry.id   AF-A0A1G7NZC8-F1
#
_cell.length_a   1.000
_cell.length_b   1.000
_cell.length_c   1.000
_cell.angle_alpha   90.00
_cell.angle_beta   90.00
_cell.angle_gamma   90.00
#
_symmetry.space_group_name_H-M   'P 1'
#
loop_
_entity.id
_entity.type
_entity.pdbx_description
1 polymer ?
#
loop_
_entity_poly.entity_id
_entity_poly.type
_entity_poly.pdbx_seq_one_letter_code
_entity_poly.pdbx_strand_id
1 'polypeptide(L)'
;MSEKLEIGAAGATFQERVQPWMLACFGEMIAGDREERNHRFLEEALELVQSTGCTSSEAHQLVDYVYGRPVGEPAQEVGGVMVTLAALCLANNLDMHADAETELARIWTKVEQIRAKQAAKPKHSPLPTSAPADAAPAQSVQGEALSEAQQQKLAERVSWTTKQWYDHVGAREDDKDQIVFGSVMALRAMLVQFQAVTLYAAGQRASALALERAAQACDQQADGTNGAYRTACLQCANAVRELRDAALAAHHQQEGGGA
;
A
#
# COMPACT_ATOMS: atom_id res chain seq x y z
N MET A 1 -27.20 26.22 -40.70
CA MET A 1 -25.73 26.21 -40.60
C MET A 1 -25.37 25.17 -39.56
N SER A 2 -25.12 23.92 -39.98
CA SER A 2 -24.62 22.88 -39.10
C SER A 2 -23.12 22.80 -39.31
N GLU A 3 -22.40 23.36 -38.36
CA GLU A 3 -20.94 23.25 -38.25
C GLU A 3 -20.62 21.81 -37.87
N LYS A 4 -20.20 21.02 -38.86
CA LYS A 4 -19.59 19.72 -38.62
C LYS A 4 -18.23 19.98 -37.98
N LEU A 5 -18.12 19.58 -36.73
CA LEU A 5 -16.87 19.44 -35.98
C LEU A 5 -15.87 18.67 -36.87
N GLU A 6 -14.84 19.34 -37.38
CA GLU A 6 -13.74 18.67 -38.07
C GLU A 6 -12.95 17.84 -37.04
N ILE A 7 -12.98 16.53 -37.24
CA ILE A 7 -12.23 15.55 -36.47
C ILE A 7 -10.77 15.65 -36.92
N GLY A 8 -9.91 16.16 -36.03
CA GLY A 8 -8.48 15.85 -35.91
C GLY A 8 -7.59 16.05 -37.15
N ALA A 9 -6.79 17.11 -37.16
CA ALA A 9 -5.73 17.32 -38.13
C ALA A 9 -4.77 16.11 -38.18
N ALA A 10 -4.59 15.55 -39.39
CA ALA A 10 -3.61 14.51 -39.67
C ALA A 10 -2.19 15.06 -39.41
N GLY A 11 -1.61 14.76 -38.24
CA GLY A 11 -0.28 15.22 -37.85
C GLY A 11 -0.05 15.41 -36.35
N ALA A 12 -1.10 15.38 -35.51
CA ALA A 12 -0.95 15.57 -34.07
C ALA A 12 -0.26 14.39 -33.38
N THR A 13 0.74 14.69 -32.54
CA THR A 13 1.41 13.74 -31.66
C THR A 13 0.43 13.11 -30.66
N PHE A 14 0.82 12.00 -30.04
CA PHE A 14 0.00 11.38 -29.00
C PHE A 14 -0.28 12.36 -27.85
N GLN A 15 0.74 13.08 -27.38
CA GLN A 15 0.62 14.07 -26.30
C GLN A 15 -0.40 15.17 -26.63
N GLU A 16 -0.39 15.71 -27.85
CA GLU A 16 -1.35 16.71 -28.31
C GLU A 16 -2.79 16.16 -28.34
N ARG A 17 -2.98 14.86 -28.57
CA ARG A 17 -4.30 14.22 -28.57
C ARG A 17 -4.82 13.86 -27.17
N VAL A 18 -3.94 13.74 -26.18
CA VAL A 18 -4.33 13.56 -24.77
C VAL A 18 -4.93 14.84 -24.18
N GLN A 19 -4.45 16.01 -24.60
CA GLN A 19 -4.91 17.29 -24.03
C GLN A 19 -6.42 17.55 -24.19
N PRO A 20 -7.05 17.37 -25.37
CA PRO A 20 -8.50 17.50 -25.51
C PRO A 20 -9.29 16.56 -24.61
N TRP A 21 -8.83 15.32 -24.42
CA TRP A 21 -9.47 14.37 -23.49
C TRP A 21 -9.37 14.85 -22.04
N MET A 22 -8.18 15.32 -21.64
CA MET A 22 -7.95 15.89 -20.31
C MET A 22 -8.90 17.07 -20.04
N LEU A 23 -9.03 17.99 -21.00
CA LEU A 23 -9.94 19.14 -20.87
C LEU A 23 -11.40 18.71 -20.84
N ALA A 24 -11.79 17.74 -21.68
CA ALA A 24 -13.15 17.21 -21.67
C ALA A 24 -13.49 16.56 -20.32
N CYS A 25 -12.61 15.75 -19.74
CA CYS A 25 -12.87 15.05 -18.49
C CYS A 25 -12.81 15.97 -17.26
N PHE A 26 -11.86 16.90 -17.22
CA PHE A 26 -11.44 17.55 -15.97
C PHE A 26 -11.56 19.08 -15.98
N GLY A 27 -11.73 19.71 -17.15
CA GLY A 27 -11.62 21.15 -17.30
C GLY A 27 -10.19 21.67 -17.10
N GLU A 28 -9.95 22.95 -17.34
CA GLU A 28 -8.61 23.54 -17.34
C GLU A 28 -7.90 23.44 -15.98
N MET A 29 -8.63 23.69 -14.88
CA MET A 29 -8.05 23.74 -13.54
C MET A 29 -7.47 22.40 -13.10
N ILE A 30 -8.25 21.32 -13.20
CA ILE A 30 -7.82 19.98 -12.78
C ILE A 30 -6.88 19.37 -13.82
N ALA A 31 -7.03 19.70 -15.10
CA ALA A 31 -6.08 19.25 -16.13
C ALA A 31 -4.68 19.85 -15.92
N GLY A 32 -4.58 21.08 -15.40
CA GLY A 32 -3.33 21.75 -15.07
C GLY A 32 -2.78 21.47 -13.66
N ASP A 33 -3.48 20.67 -12.84
CA ASP A 33 -3.05 20.36 -11.48
C ASP A 33 -1.85 19.39 -11.49
N ARG A 34 -0.67 19.94 -11.21
CA ARG A 34 0.61 19.20 -11.24
C ARG A 34 0.66 18.07 -10.22
N GLU A 35 0.04 18.25 -9.05
CA GLU A 35 0.08 17.24 -7.99
C GLU A 35 -0.80 16.04 -8.35
N GLU A 36 -2.04 16.29 -8.80
CA GLU A 36 -2.92 15.22 -9.30
C GLU A 36 -2.32 14.50 -10.52
N ARG A 37 -1.63 15.23 -11.42
CA ARG A 37 -0.93 14.61 -12.56
C ARG A 37 0.23 13.72 -12.12
N ASN A 38 1.01 14.14 -11.13
CA ASN A 38 2.08 13.33 -10.56
C ASN A 38 1.53 12.05 -9.93
N HIS A 39 0.49 12.16 -9.09
CA HIS A 39 -0.11 10.99 -8.44
C HIS A 39 -0.74 10.03 -9.44
N ARG A 40 -1.46 10.53 -10.46
CA ARG A 40 -2.04 9.66 -11.49
C ARG A 40 -0.98 8.96 -12.32
N PHE A 41 0.11 9.64 -12.68
CA PHE A 41 1.21 8.98 -13.40
C PHE A 41 1.86 7.88 -12.56
N LEU A 42 2.11 8.15 -11.27
CA LEU A 42 2.67 7.17 -10.34
C LEU A 42 1.76 5.94 -10.18
N GLU A 43 0.44 6.15 -10.05
CA GLU A 43 -0.57 5.09 -9.97
C GLU A 43 -0.48 4.15 -11.18
N GLU A 44 -0.54 4.68 -12.40
CA GLU A 44 -0.48 3.90 -13.64
C GLU A 44 0.88 3.19 -13.82
N ALA A 45 1.98 3.85 -13.44
CA ALA A 45 3.32 3.24 -13.47
C ALA A 45 3.40 2.04 -12.51
N LEU A 46 2.82 2.15 -11.31
CA LEU A 46 2.74 1.06 -10.34
C LEU A 46 1.85 -0.08 -10.84
N GLU A 47 0.70 0.22 -11.43
CA GLU A 47 -0.20 -0.78 -12.03
C GLU A 47 0.51 -1.54 -13.17
N LEU A 48 1.25 -0.83 -14.03
CA LEU A 48 2.02 -1.46 -15.11
C LEU A 48 3.07 -2.42 -14.56
N VAL A 49 3.93 -1.99 -13.64
CA VAL A 49 4.99 -2.87 -13.13
C VAL A 49 4.42 -4.04 -12.32
N GLN A 50 3.31 -3.84 -11.60
CA GLN A 50 2.58 -4.90 -10.92
C GLN A 50 2.07 -5.95 -11.93
N SER A 51 1.51 -5.51 -13.07
CA SER A 51 1.01 -6.41 -14.11
C SER A 51 2.12 -7.27 -14.74
N THR A 52 3.37 -6.79 -14.70
CA THR A 52 4.57 -7.50 -15.18
C THR A 52 5.32 -8.26 -14.09
N GLY A 53 4.76 -8.35 -12.88
CA GLY A 53 5.27 -9.19 -11.78
C GLY A 53 6.16 -8.49 -10.75
N CYS A 54 6.30 -7.16 -10.79
CA CYS A 54 6.98 -6.41 -9.74
C CYS A 54 6.18 -6.48 -8.44
N THR A 55 6.83 -6.88 -7.35
CA THR A 55 6.21 -6.94 -6.03
C THR A 55 6.16 -5.56 -5.38
N SER A 56 5.22 -5.37 -4.44
CA SER A 56 5.15 -4.14 -3.65
C SER A 56 6.43 -3.88 -2.84
N SER A 57 7.13 -4.94 -2.41
CA SER A 57 8.41 -4.83 -1.71
C SER A 57 9.50 -4.26 -2.63
N GLU A 58 9.61 -4.75 -3.86
CA GLU A 58 10.57 -4.24 -4.85
C GLU A 58 10.26 -2.78 -5.22
N ALA A 59 8.98 -2.45 -5.39
CA ALA A 59 8.55 -1.07 -5.65
C ALA A 59 8.97 -0.12 -4.51
N HIS A 60 8.77 -0.50 -3.24
CA HIS A 60 9.19 0.33 -2.10
C HIS A 60 10.71 0.49 -2.00
N GLN A 61 11.49 -0.55 -2.31
CA GLN A 61 12.96 -0.42 -2.36
C GLN A 61 13.40 0.60 -3.40
N LEU A 62 12.73 0.67 -4.56
CA LEU A 62 13.01 1.68 -5.57
C LEU A 62 12.59 3.09 -5.14
N VAL A 63 11.49 3.21 -4.39
CA VAL A 63 11.09 4.48 -3.76
C VAL A 63 12.22 4.99 -2.85
N ASP A 64 12.69 4.17 -1.92
CA ASP A 64 13.76 4.57 -1.00
C ASP A 64 15.06 4.93 -1.75
N TYR A 65 15.41 4.14 -2.77
CA TYR A 65 16.58 4.39 -3.61
C TYR A 65 16.50 5.74 -4.36
N VAL A 66 15.37 6.05 -4.98
CA VAL A 66 15.20 7.28 -5.77
C VAL A 66 15.09 8.51 -4.87
N TYR A 67 14.27 8.46 -3.82
CA TYR A 67 14.09 9.58 -2.89
C TYR A 67 15.29 9.81 -1.96
N GLY A 68 16.21 8.84 -1.85
CA GLY A 68 17.50 9.01 -1.17
C GLY A 68 18.56 9.77 -1.96
N ARG A 69 18.27 10.19 -3.21
CA ARG A 69 19.21 10.92 -4.09
C ARG A 69 18.80 12.39 -4.28
N PRO A 70 19.71 13.25 -4.75
CA PRO A 70 19.35 14.60 -5.15
C PRO A 70 18.26 14.59 -6.23
N VAL A 71 17.34 15.56 -6.16
CA VAL A 71 16.24 15.72 -7.13
C VAL A 71 16.80 15.92 -8.54
N GLY A 72 16.27 15.15 -9.50
CA GLY A 72 16.65 15.21 -10.91
C GLY A 72 16.04 16.39 -11.67
N GLU A 73 16.54 16.63 -12.89
CA GLU A 73 16.00 17.64 -13.80
C GLU A 73 14.78 17.08 -14.56
N PRO A 74 13.62 17.77 -14.54
CA PRO A 74 12.38 17.21 -15.10
C PRO A 74 12.44 16.73 -16.56
N ALA A 75 13.08 17.45 -17.47
CA ALA A 75 13.17 17.04 -18.87
C ALA A 75 14.01 15.77 -19.06
N GLN A 76 15.10 15.63 -18.29
CA GLN A 76 15.90 14.42 -18.23
C GLN A 76 15.09 13.24 -17.69
N GLU A 77 14.33 13.42 -16.61
CA GLU A 77 13.53 12.34 -16.03
C GLU A 77 12.38 11.91 -16.95
N VAL A 78 11.76 12.83 -17.68
CA VAL A 78 10.79 12.49 -18.75
C VAL A 78 11.44 11.62 -19.82
N GLY A 79 12.66 11.97 -20.26
CA GLY A 79 13.41 11.16 -21.21
C GLY A 79 13.74 9.76 -20.67
N GLY A 80 14.16 9.69 -19.41
CA GLY A 80 14.44 8.43 -18.71
C GLY A 80 13.22 7.51 -18.65
N VAL A 81 12.07 8.05 -18.24
CA VAL A 81 10.78 7.32 -18.21
C VAL A 81 10.40 6.79 -19.59
N MET A 82 10.51 7.60 -20.64
CA MET A 82 10.14 7.17 -22.00
C MET A 82 11.02 6.02 -22.49
N VAL A 83 12.32 6.08 -22.22
CA VAL A 83 13.27 5.01 -22.61
C VAL A 83 12.99 3.72 -21.84
N THR A 84 12.76 3.80 -20.54
CA THR A 84 12.52 2.61 -19.70
C THR A 84 11.15 1.99 -19.96
N LEU A 85 10.12 2.80 -20.23
CA LEU A 85 8.81 2.32 -20.66
C LEU A 85 8.93 1.51 -21.97
N ALA A 86 9.61 2.06 -22.97
CA ALA A 86 9.83 1.35 -24.24
C ALA A 86 10.60 0.03 -24.03
N ALA A 87 11.63 0.04 -23.19
CA ALA A 87 12.40 -1.17 -22.86
C ALA A 87 11.55 -2.22 -22.14
N LEU A 88 10.68 -1.81 -21.20
CA LEU A 88 9.76 -2.70 -20.51
C LEU A 88 8.75 -3.33 -21.47
N CYS A 89 8.18 -2.53 -22.38
CA CYS A 89 7.28 -3.02 -23.42
C CYS A 89 7.97 -4.05 -24.32
N LEU A 90 9.19 -3.77 -24.78
CA LEU A 90 9.98 -4.72 -25.58
C LEU A 90 10.23 -6.04 -24.83
N ALA A 91 10.60 -5.98 -23.55
CA ALA A 91 10.83 -7.16 -22.72
C ALA A 91 9.56 -8.02 -22.52
N ASN A 92 8.38 -7.39 -22.56
CA ASN A 92 7.08 -8.05 -22.40
C ASN A 92 6.35 -8.28 -23.73
N ASN A 93 7.00 -8.02 -24.87
CA ASN A 93 6.40 -8.12 -26.21
C ASN A 93 5.12 -7.28 -26.40
N LEU A 94 5.11 -6.08 -25.82
CA LEU A 94 4.02 -5.10 -25.96
C LEU A 94 4.39 -4.03 -26.99
N ASP A 95 3.39 -3.55 -27.73
CA ASP A 95 3.53 -2.38 -28.61
C ASP A 95 3.06 -1.14 -27.86
N MET A 96 4.04 -0.42 -27.29
CA MET A 96 3.82 0.79 -26.50
C MET A 96 2.89 1.80 -27.18
N HIS A 97 3.00 1.97 -28.50
CA HIS A 97 2.20 2.95 -29.22
C HIS A 97 0.79 2.42 -29.48
N ALA A 98 0.64 1.18 -29.94
CA ALA A 98 -0.66 0.59 -30.20
C ALA A 98 -1.50 0.47 -28.91
N ASP A 99 -0.87 0.11 -27.79
CA ASP A 99 -1.53 0.01 -26.49
C ASP A 99 -1.96 1.39 -25.98
N ALA A 100 -1.13 2.42 -26.16
CA ALA A 100 -1.47 3.80 -25.81
C ALA A 100 -2.67 4.33 -26.62
N GLU A 101 -2.73 4.04 -27.92
CA GLU A 101 -3.88 4.41 -28.78
C GLU A 101 -5.16 3.69 -28.35
N THR A 102 -5.05 2.39 -28.07
CA THR A 102 -6.18 1.57 -27.62
C THR A 102 -6.76 2.12 -26.32
N GLU A 103 -5.91 2.46 -25.36
CA GLU A 103 -6.34 3.03 -24.09
C GLU A 103 -6.94 4.42 -24.26
N LEU A 104 -6.33 5.30 -25.07
CA LEU A 104 -6.88 6.63 -25.35
C LEU A 104 -8.27 6.54 -26.01
N ALA A 105 -8.46 5.64 -26.97
CA ALA A 105 -9.77 5.39 -27.56
C ALA A 105 -10.77 4.87 -26.52
N ARG A 106 -10.33 3.98 -25.63
CA ARG A 106 -11.18 3.41 -24.56
C ARG A 106 -11.63 4.47 -23.56
N ILE A 107 -10.74 5.33 -23.05
CA ILE A 107 -11.08 6.33 -22.03
C ILE A 107 -12.00 7.44 -22.56
N TRP A 108 -11.97 7.71 -23.86
CA TRP A 108 -12.97 8.56 -24.51
C TRP A 108 -14.40 8.04 -24.36
N THR A 109 -14.59 6.72 -24.32
CA THR A 109 -15.93 6.14 -24.07
C THR A 109 -16.39 6.28 -22.60
N LYS A 110 -15.50 6.70 -21.70
CA LYS A 110 -15.73 6.75 -20.25
C LYS A 110 -15.82 8.17 -19.67
N VAL A 111 -15.88 9.22 -20.50
CA VAL A 111 -15.85 10.63 -20.06
C VAL A 111 -16.84 10.91 -18.92
N GLU A 112 -18.11 10.53 -19.08
CA GLU A 112 -19.14 10.80 -18.05
C GLU A 112 -18.89 10.04 -16.75
N GLN A 113 -18.39 8.80 -16.83
CA GLN A 113 -18.03 8.02 -15.64
C GLN A 113 -16.84 8.63 -14.90
N ILE A 114 -15.85 9.13 -15.65
CA ILE A 114 -14.66 9.77 -15.10
C ILE A 114 -15.04 11.07 -14.39
N ARG A 115 -15.92 11.89 -15.01
CA ARG A 115 -16.45 13.11 -14.40
C ARG A 115 -17.21 12.81 -13.10
N ALA A 116 -18.10 11.82 -13.11
CA ALA A 116 -18.84 11.42 -11.92
C ALA A 116 -17.91 10.96 -10.78
N LYS A 117 -16.90 10.14 -11.10
CA LYS A 117 -15.88 9.71 -10.13
C LYS A 117 -15.08 10.88 -9.57
N GLN A 118 -14.73 11.85 -10.40
CA GLN A 118 -14.00 13.03 -9.93
C GLN A 118 -14.84 13.93 -9.03
N ALA A 119 -16.10 14.16 -9.38
CA ALA A 119 -17.01 14.95 -8.56
C ALA A 119 -17.21 14.34 -7.15
N ALA A 120 -17.02 13.02 -7.02
CA ALA A 120 -17.15 12.29 -5.76
C ALA A 120 -15.85 12.25 -4.92
N LYS A 121 -14.71 12.75 -5.41
CA LYS A 121 -13.45 12.72 -4.64
C LYS A 121 -13.47 13.75 -3.49
N PRO A 122 -13.12 13.35 -2.25
CA PRO A 122 -12.88 14.29 -1.18
C PRO A 122 -11.56 15.05 -1.39
N LYS A 123 -11.54 16.31 -0.99
CA LYS A 123 -10.53 17.31 -1.38
C LYS A 123 -9.12 17.16 -0.79
N HIS A 124 -8.81 16.12 -0.01
CA HIS A 124 -7.60 16.09 0.83
C HIS A 124 -6.85 14.76 0.91
N SER A 125 -7.00 13.86 -0.08
CA SER A 125 -6.22 12.62 -0.08
C SER A 125 -5.76 12.26 -1.50
N PRO A 126 -4.46 11.90 -1.69
CA PRO A 126 -3.95 11.39 -2.96
C PRO A 126 -4.52 10.00 -3.28
N LEU A 127 -4.96 9.26 -2.27
CA LEU A 127 -5.62 7.98 -2.43
C LEU A 127 -7.12 8.19 -2.65
N PRO A 128 -7.75 7.46 -3.59
CA PRO A 128 -9.20 7.44 -3.68
C PRO A 128 -9.75 6.98 -2.34
N THR A 129 -10.56 7.83 -1.69
CA THR A 129 -11.48 7.30 -0.69
C THR A 129 -12.40 6.37 -1.45
N SER A 130 -12.36 5.09 -1.12
CA SER A 130 -13.48 4.21 -1.41
C SER A 130 -14.76 4.97 -1.02
N ALA A 131 -15.72 5.07 -1.95
CA ALA A 131 -17.10 5.43 -1.62
C ALA A 131 -17.48 4.67 -0.34
N PRO A 132 -18.32 5.23 0.56
CA PRO A 132 -18.69 4.52 1.76
C PRO A 132 -19.24 3.16 1.34
N ALA A 133 -18.46 2.10 1.58
CA ALA A 133 -19.05 0.88 2.02
C ALA A 133 -19.97 1.33 3.14
N ASP A 134 -21.27 1.09 3.00
CA ASP A 134 -22.28 1.40 3.99
C ASP A 134 -21.63 1.31 5.36
N ALA A 135 -21.71 2.41 6.11
CA ALA A 135 -21.25 2.45 7.47
C ALA A 135 -21.95 1.32 8.21
N ALA A 136 -21.34 0.14 8.21
CA ALA A 136 -21.66 -0.92 9.10
C ALA A 136 -21.47 -0.26 10.47
N PRO A 137 -22.52 -0.18 11.29
CA PRO A 137 -22.40 0.40 12.61
C PRO A 137 -21.23 -0.29 13.27
N ALA A 138 -20.38 0.45 14.00
CA ALA A 138 -19.24 -0.09 14.74
C ALA A 138 -19.64 -1.43 15.36
N GLN A 139 -19.34 -2.52 14.65
CA GLN A 139 -19.70 -3.84 15.10
C GLN A 139 -18.65 -4.09 16.15
N SER A 140 -19.07 -4.01 17.41
CA SER A 140 -18.47 -4.85 18.44
C SER A 140 -18.10 -6.17 17.76
N VAL A 141 -16.81 -6.48 17.68
CA VAL A 141 -16.30 -7.70 17.06
C VAL A 141 -16.79 -8.85 17.93
N GLN A 142 -18.03 -9.27 17.70
CA GLN A 142 -18.50 -10.58 18.09
C GLN A 142 -17.78 -11.51 17.14
N GLY A 143 -16.83 -12.28 17.68
CA GLY A 143 -15.91 -13.09 16.91
C GLY A 143 -16.63 -13.95 15.89
N GLU A 144 -16.53 -13.58 14.61
CA GLU A 144 -16.82 -14.50 13.53
C GLU A 144 -15.83 -15.66 13.65
N ALA A 145 -16.38 -16.88 13.73
CA ALA A 145 -15.56 -18.08 13.82
C ALA A 145 -14.69 -18.17 12.56
N LEU A 146 -13.37 -18.28 12.77
CA LEU A 146 -12.39 -18.46 11.70
C LEU A 146 -12.78 -19.68 10.85
N SER A 147 -12.66 -19.58 9.53
CA SER A 147 -12.83 -20.74 8.65
C SER A 147 -11.81 -21.84 8.98
N GLU A 148 -12.14 -23.10 8.68
CA GLU A 148 -11.23 -24.24 8.90
C GLU A 148 -9.85 -24.03 8.25
N ALA A 149 -9.81 -23.43 7.05
CA ALA A 149 -8.56 -23.10 6.36
C ALA A 149 -7.75 -22.03 7.10
N GLN A 150 -8.41 -21.07 7.77
CA GLN A 150 -7.73 -20.07 8.60
C GLN A 150 -7.25 -20.69 9.92
N GLN A 151 -8.05 -21.57 10.54
CA GLN A 151 -7.67 -22.29 11.75
C GLN A 151 -6.47 -23.20 11.52
N GLN A 152 -6.43 -23.92 10.39
CA GLN A 152 -5.31 -24.79 10.04
C GLN A 152 -4.02 -24.01 9.79
N LYS A 153 -4.10 -22.89 9.05
CA LYS A 153 -2.95 -21.99 8.87
C LYS A 153 -2.45 -21.42 10.20
N LEU A 154 -3.34 -21.11 11.13
CA LEU A 154 -2.95 -20.64 12.46
C LEU A 154 -2.33 -21.75 13.31
N ALA A 155 -2.89 -22.96 13.29
CA ALA A 155 -2.34 -24.12 13.98
C ALA A 155 -0.92 -24.46 13.50
N GLU A 156 -0.65 -24.37 12.20
CA GLU A 156 0.69 -24.52 11.64
C GLU A 156 1.65 -23.44 12.18
N ARG A 157 1.19 -22.19 12.23
CA ARG A 157 1.98 -21.03 12.67
C ARG A 157 2.31 -20.99 14.15
N VAL A 158 1.53 -21.69 14.98
CA VAL A 158 1.81 -21.85 16.42
C VAL A 158 3.11 -22.61 16.66
N SER A 159 3.48 -23.49 15.74
CA SER A 159 4.71 -24.28 15.80
C SER A 159 5.94 -23.60 15.21
N TRP A 160 5.78 -22.39 14.65
CA TRP A 160 6.87 -21.69 13.98
C TRP A 160 7.93 -21.20 14.97
N THR A 161 9.18 -21.32 14.52
CA THR A 161 10.32 -20.66 15.16
C THR A 161 10.29 -19.15 14.90
N THR A 162 11.00 -18.39 15.75
CA THR A 162 11.17 -16.94 15.59
C THR A 162 11.67 -16.56 14.18
N LYS A 163 12.63 -17.34 13.63
CA LYS A 163 13.17 -17.11 12.30
C LYS A 163 12.11 -17.28 11.20
N GLN A 164 11.27 -18.32 11.29
CA GLN A 164 10.18 -18.54 10.32
C GLN A 164 9.15 -17.42 10.36
N TRP A 165 8.89 -16.87 11.55
CA TRP A 165 8.07 -15.68 11.70
C TRP A 165 8.68 -14.46 11.00
N TYR A 166 9.97 -14.23 11.18
CA TYR A 166 10.67 -13.10 10.56
C TYR A 166 10.71 -13.20 9.03
N ASP A 167 11.05 -14.38 8.51
CA ASP A 167 11.11 -14.63 7.07
C ASP A 167 9.73 -14.38 6.40
N HIS A 168 8.64 -14.78 7.07
CA HIS A 168 7.27 -14.61 6.55
C HIS A 168 6.79 -13.15 6.54
N VAL A 169 7.20 -12.35 7.52
CA VAL A 169 6.79 -10.93 7.61
C VAL A 169 7.81 -9.96 7.02
N GLY A 170 8.94 -10.46 6.50
CA GLY A 170 10.02 -9.62 5.98
C GLY A 170 10.75 -8.83 7.07
N ALA A 171 10.88 -9.42 8.27
CA ALA A 171 11.73 -8.91 9.34
C ALA A 171 13.12 -9.56 9.28
N ARG A 172 14.14 -8.87 9.79
CA ARG A 172 15.50 -9.40 9.93
C ARG A 172 16.15 -8.87 11.21
N GLU A 173 17.15 -9.56 11.71
CA GLU A 173 18.04 -9.05 12.76
C GLU A 173 19.21 -8.28 12.12
N ASP A 174 19.58 -7.14 12.70
CA ASP A 174 20.77 -6.39 12.29
C ASP A 174 22.02 -6.83 13.08
N ASP A 175 23.18 -6.25 12.74
CA ASP A 175 24.47 -6.56 13.38
C ASP A 175 24.54 -6.18 14.87
N LYS A 176 23.46 -5.61 15.43
CA LYS A 176 23.31 -5.23 16.84
C LYS A 176 22.22 -6.04 17.55
N ASP A 177 21.81 -7.16 16.97
CA ASP A 177 20.73 -8.02 17.44
C ASP A 177 19.38 -7.29 17.58
N GLN A 178 19.15 -6.24 16.77
CA GLN A 178 17.87 -5.53 16.72
C GLN A 178 16.99 -6.07 15.59
N ILE A 179 15.69 -6.22 15.87
CA ILE A 179 14.71 -6.61 14.85
C ILE A 179 14.34 -5.39 14.01
N VAL A 180 14.56 -5.50 12.69
CA VAL A 180 14.27 -4.45 11.72
C VAL A 180 13.22 -4.96 10.73
N PHE A 181 12.19 -4.15 10.50
CA PHE A 181 11.14 -4.44 9.52
C PHE A 181 11.40 -3.66 8.23
N GLY A 182 11.18 -4.31 7.08
CA GLY A 182 11.28 -3.63 5.79
C GLY A 182 10.16 -2.61 5.52
N SER A 183 9.08 -2.61 6.32
CA SER A 183 8.01 -1.60 6.25
C SER A 183 7.10 -1.60 7.49
N VAL A 184 6.30 -0.54 7.66
CA VAL A 184 5.25 -0.47 8.69
C VAL A 184 4.11 -1.48 8.43
N MET A 185 3.85 -1.81 7.16
CA MET A 185 2.88 -2.84 6.80
C MET A 185 3.34 -4.23 7.24
N ALA A 186 4.65 -4.51 7.14
CA ALA A 186 5.25 -5.73 7.67
C ALA A 186 5.10 -5.82 9.19
N LEU A 187 5.38 -4.74 9.93
CA LEU A 187 5.17 -4.69 11.38
C LEU A 187 3.69 -4.88 11.75
N ARG A 188 2.77 -4.20 11.07
CA ARG A 188 1.33 -4.31 11.31
C ARG A 188 0.79 -5.71 10.99
N ALA A 189 1.22 -6.29 9.88
CA ALA A 189 0.85 -7.65 9.48
C ALA A 189 1.38 -8.68 10.49
N MET A 190 2.61 -8.50 10.98
CA MET A 190 3.17 -9.33 12.05
C MET A 190 2.32 -9.22 13.32
N LEU A 191 1.98 -8.01 13.77
CA LEU A 191 1.22 -7.80 15.01
C LEU A 191 -0.18 -8.40 14.94
N VAL A 192 -0.90 -8.25 13.83
CA VAL A 192 -2.23 -8.86 13.64
C VAL A 192 -2.13 -10.39 13.63
N GLN A 193 -1.13 -10.96 12.96
CA GLN A 193 -0.95 -12.41 12.92
C GLN A 193 -0.46 -12.96 14.26
N PHE A 194 0.36 -12.21 14.99
CA PHE A 194 0.86 -12.58 16.29
C PHE A 194 -0.23 -12.47 17.37
N GLN A 195 -1.12 -11.48 17.29
CA GLN A 195 -2.33 -11.38 18.10
C GLN A 195 -3.23 -12.61 17.87
N ALA A 196 -3.45 -12.99 16.61
CA ALA A 196 -4.23 -14.19 16.28
C ALA A 196 -3.59 -15.48 16.83
N VAL A 197 -2.26 -15.58 16.83
CA VAL A 197 -1.52 -16.76 17.32
C VAL A 197 -1.41 -16.79 18.85
N THR A 198 -1.28 -15.64 19.50
CA THR A 198 -1.25 -15.54 20.98
C THR A 198 -2.62 -15.83 21.58
N LEU A 199 -3.70 -15.35 20.94
CA LEU A 199 -5.07 -15.73 21.31
C LEU A 199 -5.32 -17.23 21.13
N TYR A 200 -4.58 -17.89 20.22
CA TYR A 200 -4.64 -19.32 19.99
C TYR A 200 -3.72 -20.13 20.93
N ALA A 201 -2.61 -19.55 21.40
CA ALA A 201 -1.59 -20.24 22.20
C ALA A 201 -1.22 -19.45 23.47
N ALA A 202 -1.74 -19.88 24.63
CA ALA A 202 -1.56 -19.25 25.93
C ALA A 202 -0.12 -19.34 26.54
N GLY A 203 0.92 -19.61 25.75
CA GLY A 203 2.26 -19.97 26.27
C GLY A 203 3.47 -19.25 25.64
N GLN A 204 3.32 -18.40 24.63
CA GLN A 204 4.45 -17.81 23.89
C GLN A 204 4.93 -16.45 24.44
N ARG A 205 5.34 -16.43 25.71
CA ARG A 205 5.77 -15.23 26.46
C ARG A 205 7.01 -14.52 25.89
N ALA A 206 7.97 -15.27 25.34
CA ALA A 206 9.22 -14.72 24.82
C ALA A 206 9.00 -13.88 23.54
N SER A 207 8.14 -14.36 22.65
CA SER A 207 7.82 -13.73 21.37
C SER A 207 7.02 -12.42 21.56
N ALA A 208 6.12 -12.37 22.55
CA ALA A 208 5.42 -11.13 22.93
C ALA A 208 6.39 -10.05 23.47
N LEU A 209 7.39 -10.46 24.25
CA LEU A 209 8.40 -9.55 24.79
C LEU A 209 9.35 -9.00 23.70
N ALA A 210 9.70 -9.83 22.72
CA ALA A 210 10.50 -9.42 21.56
C ALA A 210 9.76 -8.39 20.70
N LEU A 211 8.45 -8.58 20.51
CA LEU A 211 7.58 -7.64 19.82
C LEU A 211 7.43 -6.29 20.52
N GLU A 212 7.31 -6.30 21.85
CA GLU A 212 7.25 -5.08 22.67
C GLU A 212 8.53 -4.25 22.49
N ARG A 213 9.69 -4.90 22.50
CA ARG A 213 10.99 -4.25 22.27
C ARG A 213 11.11 -3.70 20.85
N ALA A 214 10.64 -4.45 19.85
CA ALA A 214 10.68 -4.01 18.46
C ALA A 214 9.78 -2.80 18.21
N ALA A 215 8.58 -2.77 18.80
CA ALA A 215 7.69 -1.61 18.73
C ALA A 215 8.28 -0.37 19.42
N GLN A 216 8.96 -0.54 20.55
CA GLN A 216 9.65 0.55 21.26
C GLN A 216 10.86 1.09 20.48
N ALA A 217 11.64 0.22 19.83
CA ALA A 217 12.77 0.63 18.99
C ALA A 217 12.30 1.46 17.78
N CYS A 218 11.16 1.10 17.18
CA CYS A 218 10.56 1.86 16.08
C CYS A 218 10.09 3.27 16.51
N ASP A 219 9.56 3.42 17.72
CA ASP A 219 9.18 4.74 18.28
C ASP A 219 10.40 5.63 18.52
N GLN A 220 11.51 5.06 18.99
CA GLN A 220 12.76 5.80 19.24
C GLN A 220 13.47 6.25 17.96
N GLN A 221 13.28 5.54 16.85
CA GLN A 221 13.83 5.89 15.55
C GLN A 221 12.94 6.85 14.74
N ALA A 222 11.72 7.14 15.21
CA ALA A 222 10.87 8.15 14.60
C ALA A 222 11.53 9.53 14.73
N ASP A 223 11.89 10.17 13.61
CA ASP A 223 12.56 11.47 13.55
C ASP A 223 11.73 12.68 14.05
N GLY A 224 10.62 12.43 14.74
CA GLY A 224 9.74 13.46 15.30
C GLY A 224 8.92 14.25 14.28
N THR A 225 9.11 14.05 12.98
CA THR A 225 8.44 14.86 11.94
C THR A 225 7.11 14.27 11.45
N ASN A 226 6.88 12.97 11.65
CA ASN A 226 5.67 12.30 11.22
C ASN A 226 4.78 11.89 12.40
N GLY A 227 3.90 12.80 12.82
CA GLY A 227 3.01 12.59 13.98
C GLY A 227 2.14 11.33 13.86
N ALA A 228 1.69 10.98 12.65
CA ALA A 228 0.90 9.78 12.40
C ALA A 228 1.73 8.49 12.56
N TYR A 229 3.01 8.52 12.16
CA TYR A 229 3.95 7.42 12.34
C TYR A 229 4.17 7.12 13.82
N ARG A 230 4.46 8.16 14.61
CA ARG A 230 4.62 8.04 16.06
C ARG A 230 3.36 7.50 16.74
N THR A 231 2.18 7.99 16.35
CA THR A 231 0.90 7.50 16.89
C THR A 231 0.67 6.02 16.57
N ALA A 232 0.99 5.57 15.35
CA ALA A 232 0.84 4.16 14.96
C ALA A 232 1.79 3.24 15.75
N CYS A 233 3.05 3.64 15.93
CA CYS A 233 4.02 2.90 16.75
C CYS A 233 3.56 2.79 18.22
N LEU A 234 3.04 3.89 18.80
CA LEU A 234 2.51 3.91 20.16
C LEU A 234 1.27 3.03 20.32
N GLN A 235 0.34 3.07 19.37
CA GLN A 235 -0.85 2.21 19.36
C GLN A 235 -0.46 0.73 19.28
N CYS A 236 0.52 0.40 18.45
CA CYS A 236 1.06 -0.97 18.36
C CYS A 236 1.70 -1.41 19.68
N ALA A 237 2.53 -0.58 20.31
CA ALA A 237 3.16 -0.90 21.59
C ALA A 237 2.14 -1.05 22.73
N ASN A 238 1.02 -0.33 22.69
CA ASN A 238 -0.06 -0.48 23.66
C ASN A 238 -0.85 -1.77 23.44
N ALA A 239 -1.18 -2.12 22.19
CA ALA A 239 -1.86 -3.37 21.87
C ALA A 239 -1.05 -4.61 22.30
N VAL A 240 0.27 -4.59 22.11
CA VAL A 240 1.16 -5.66 22.60
C VAL A 240 1.13 -5.78 24.13
N ARG A 241 1.10 -4.65 24.85
CA ARG A 241 1.00 -4.63 26.32
C ARG A 241 -0.33 -5.22 26.81
N GLU A 242 -1.44 -4.80 26.23
CA GLU A 242 -2.77 -5.33 26.58
C GLU A 242 -2.86 -6.84 26.35
N LEU A 243 -2.32 -7.34 25.24
CA LEU A 243 -2.30 -8.78 24.94
C LEU A 243 -1.42 -9.57 25.91
N ARG A 244 -0.25 -9.04 26.27
CA ARG A 244 0.62 -9.65 27.27
C ARG A 244 -0.07 -9.72 28.64
N ASP A 245 -0.70 -8.64 29.05
CA ASP A 245 -1.34 -8.55 30.37
C ASP A 245 -2.58 -9.46 30.43
N ALA A 246 -3.35 -9.56 29.33
CA ALA A 246 -4.44 -10.52 29.20
C ALA A 246 -3.97 -11.98 29.25
N ALA A 247 -2.85 -12.30 28.59
CA ALA A 247 -2.26 -13.64 28.64
C ALA A 247 -1.76 -14.01 30.05
N LEU A 248 -1.17 -13.05 30.78
CA LEU A 248 -0.77 -13.24 32.18
C LEU A 248 -1.97 -13.47 33.10
N ALA A 249 -3.05 -12.71 32.91
CA ALA A 249 -4.29 -12.89 33.67
C ALA A 249 -4.93 -14.27 33.41
N ALA A 250 -4.95 -14.72 32.16
CA ALA A 250 -5.48 -16.04 31.79
C ALA A 250 -4.65 -17.19 32.39
N HIS A 251 -3.32 -17.06 32.43
CA HIS A 251 -2.43 -18.05 33.07
C HIS A 251 -2.70 -18.17 34.58
N HIS A 252 -2.88 -17.05 35.27
CA HIS A 252 -3.18 -17.06 36.71
C HIS A 252 -4.57 -17.66 37.02
N GLN A 253 -5.55 -17.51 36.12
CA GLN A 253 -6.85 -18.15 36.27
C GLN A 253 -6.81 -19.68 36.07
N GLN A 254 -5.93 -20.17 35.19
CA GLN A 254 -5.72 -21.61 35.00
C GLN A 254 -4.99 -22.28 36.18
N GLU A 255 -4.07 -21.58 36.84
CA GLU A 255 -3.37 -22.10 38.03
C GLU A 255 -4.20 -22.00 39.32
N GLY A 256 -5.18 -21.08 39.38
CA GLY A 256 -6.04 -20.87 40.56
C GLY A 256 -7.33 -21.70 40.61
N GLY A 257 -7.70 -22.39 39.52
CA GLY A 257 -8.92 -23.20 39.42
C GLY A 257 -8.77 -24.67 39.82
N GLY A 258 -7.59 -25.07 40.31
CA GLY A 258 -7.26 -26.45 40.72
C GLY A 258 -7.19 -26.65 42.24
N ALA A 259 -8.10 -26.04 42.99
CA ALA A 259 -8.27 -26.27 44.43
C ALA A 259 -9.71 -26.68 44.74
#